data_AF-A0A5P1FE61-F1
#
_entry.id   AF-A0A5P1FE61-F1
#
_cell.length_a   1.000
_cell.length_b   1.000
_cell.length_c   1.000
_cell.angle_alpha   90.00
_cell.angle_beta   90.00
_cell.angle_gamma   90.00
#
_symmetry.space_group_name_H-M   'P 1'
#
loop_
_entity.id
_entity.type
_entity.pdbx_description
1 polymer ?
#
loop_
_entity_poly.entity_id
_entity_poly.type
_entity_poly.pdbx_seq_one_letter_code
_entity_poly.pdbx_strand_id
1 'polypeptide(L)'
;MPLITDPRELFPRCKKCIMKLDLIPKKRKTAKKKYSKLICCKLYISESRNTTALDSIERAARLGRDATIVNKFEDRPYNRVRYTIATLEEAAAVAKLVASDIGNELHAHPENKALDVIRRELGYYKPNFMGSQWVGCALPDVLPMTPDEGPVNVNRARGITAIGASPWIDTFNIPFLSTDIATVKRIARSVSARGGGLPSVQNLCLDHGDGCVEIACMLLDPKRVGADLVEARVKLIAAQEGLKVEKGYFTDFSQDMIVERYIKLVSVD
;
A
#
# COMPACT_ATOMS: atom_id res chain seq x y z
N MET A 1 -5.23 31.65 6.80
CA MET A 1 -4.13 30.68 7.08
C MET A 1 -3.27 30.62 5.83
N PRO A 2 -1.94 30.74 5.92
CA PRO A 2 -1.11 30.73 4.72
C PRO A 2 -1.23 29.34 4.07
N LEU A 3 -1.53 29.34 2.77
CA LEU A 3 -1.40 28.17 1.92
C LEU A 3 0.07 27.73 1.99
N ILE A 4 0.32 26.49 2.42
CA ILE A 4 1.63 25.87 2.31
C ILE A 4 1.92 25.78 0.81
N THR A 5 2.79 26.67 0.32
CA THR A 5 3.14 26.86 -1.10
C THR A 5 4.35 26.03 -1.50
N ASP A 6 4.88 25.23 -0.57
CA ASP A 6 6.13 24.52 -0.71
C ASP A 6 5.97 23.01 -0.48
N PRO A 7 6.18 22.16 -1.50
CA PRO A 7 6.25 20.71 -1.37
C PRO A 7 7.24 20.25 -0.28
N ARG A 8 8.26 21.05 0.03
CA ARG A 8 9.28 20.78 1.06
C ARG A 8 8.71 20.75 2.49
N GLU A 9 7.54 21.35 2.72
CA GLU A 9 6.84 21.35 4.02
C GLU A 9 5.76 20.25 4.16
N LEU A 10 5.39 19.57 3.06
CA LEU A 10 4.36 18.52 3.04
C LEU A 10 4.86 17.17 3.58
N PHE A 11 6.17 16.95 3.62
CA PHE A 11 6.79 15.69 4.04
C PHE A 11 7.75 15.82 5.25
N PRO A 12 7.34 16.41 6.39
CA PRO A 12 8.20 16.41 7.56
C PRO A 12 8.12 15.00 8.16
N ARG A 13 9.14 14.16 7.87
CA ARG A 13 9.42 12.87 8.52
C ARG A 13 8.78 11.59 7.92
N CYS A 14 8.21 11.60 6.70
CA CYS A 14 7.84 10.33 6.03
C CYS A 14 9.13 9.59 5.65
N LYS A 15 9.53 8.58 6.43
CA LYS A 15 10.78 7.83 6.15
C LYS A 15 10.66 6.85 4.98
N LYS A 16 9.44 6.48 4.58
CA LYS A 16 9.14 5.54 3.49
C LYS A 16 7.73 5.85 2.96
N CYS A 17 7.66 6.34 1.74
CA CYS A 17 6.40 6.56 1.06
C CYS A 17 6.34 5.58 -0.13
N ILE A 18 5.18 4.98 -0.43
CA ILE A 18 5.05 4.04 -1.56
C ILE A 18 3.84 4.45 -2.36
N MET A 19 4.04 4.77 -3.64
CA MET A 19 2.94 5.04 -4.55
C MET A 19 2.77 3.86 -5.49
N LYS A 20 1.55 3.33 -5.56
CA LYS A 20 1.24 2.18 -6.39
C LYS A 20 0.07 2.49 -7.30
N LEU A 21 0.24 2.36 -8.60
CA LEU A 21 -0.84 2.54 -9.57
C LEU A 21 -1.43 1.19 -9.99
N ASP A 22 -2.72 1.03 -9.75
CA ASP A 22 -3.54 -0.09 -10.20
C ASP A 22 -4.42 0.35 -11.38
N LEU A 23 -4.44 -0.47 -12.43
CA LEU A 23 -5.28 -0.23 -13.61
C LEU A 23 -6.65 -0.89 -13.45
N ILE A 24 -7.72 -0.10 -13.62
CA ILE A 24 -9.11 -0.57 -13.57
C ILE A 24 -9.70 -0.53 -15.00
N PRO A 25 -9.84 -1.68 -15.68
CA PRO A 25 -10.54 -1.75 -16.96
C PRO A 25 -12.05 -1.51 -16.80
N LYS A 26 -12.66 -0.77 -17.73
CA LYS A 26 -14.10 -0.49 -17.75
C LYS A 26 -14.89 -1.74 -18.18
N LYS A 27 -15.93 -2.12 -17.42
CA LYS A 27 -16.98 -3.03 -17.91
C LYS A 27 -17.95 -2.25 -18.80
N ARG A 28 -18.17 -2.75 -20.01
CA ARG A 28 -18.87 -2.05 -21.10
C ARG A 28 -20.39 -2.07 -20.92
N LYS A 29 -20.95 -1.31 -19.97
CA LYS A 29 -22.39 -0.95 -19.99
C LYS A 29 -22.62 0.49 -19.49
N THR A 30 -23.23 1.27 -20.39
CA THR A 30 -23.91 2.57 -20.23
C THR A 30 -23.12 3.89 -20.06
N ALA A 31 -23.30 4.73 -21.10
CA ALA A 31 -23.49 6.19 -21.17
C ALA A 31 -22.33 7.20 -20.96
N LYS A 32 -22.02 7.91 -22.07
CA LYS A 32 -21.72 9.35 -22.20
C LYS A 32 -20.64 9.99 -21.27
N LYS A 33 -19.43 9.43 -21.25
CA LYS A 33 -18.18 10.20 -21.02
C LYS A 33 -17.01 9.39 -21.61
N LYS A 34 -16.14 10.06 -22.36
CA LYS A 34 -15.22 9.52 -23.38
C LYS A 34 -13.94 8.91 -22.78
N TYR A 35 -14.04 8.16 -21.69
CA TYR A 35 -12.87 7.62 -20.98
C TYR A 35 -12.79 6.10 -21.11
N SER A 36 -11.64 5.60 -21.57
CA SER A 36 -11.40 4.18 -21.84
C SER A 36 -10.94 3.39 -20.63
N LYS A 37 -10.33 4.03 -19.61
CA LYS A 37 -9.73 3.39 -18.42
C LYS A 37 -9.82 4.31 -17.19
N LEU A 38 -9.97 3.72 -16.00
CA LEU A 38 -9.80 4.41 -14.72
C LEU A 38 -8.47 3.91 -14.11
N ILE A 39 -7.72 4.81 -13.51
CA ILE A 39 -6.52 4.48 -12.74
C ILE A 39 -6.82 4.68 -11.28
N CYS A 40 -6.31 3.78 -10.46
CA CYS A 40 -6.36 3.86 -9.02
C CYS A 40 -4.94 3.91 -8.45
N CYS A 41 -4.54 5.07 -7.92
CA CYS A 41 -3.33 5.23 -7.15
C CYS A 41 -3.57 4.88 -5.67
N LYS A 42 -2.92 3.82 -5.19
CA LYS A 42 -2.77 3.48 -3.78
C LYS A 42 -1.49 4.10 -3.24
N LEU A 43 -1.63 5.28 -2.62
CA LEU A 43 -0.54 6.00 -1.98
C LEU A 43 -0.47 5.60 -0.50
N TYR A 44 0.66 5.02 -0.11
CA TYR A 44 0.95 4.64 1.26
C TYR A 44 1.97 5.58 1.88
N ILE A 45 1.67 6.08 3.08
CA ILE A 45 2.51 7.02 3.83
C ILE A 45 2.77 6.44 5.21
N SER A 46 4.04 6.40 5.63
CA SER A 46 4.47 5.93 6.96
C SER A 46 4.26 6.98 8.06
N GLU A 47 3.06 7.56 8.10
CA GLU A 47 2.62 8.49 9.13
C GLU A 47 1.08 8.47 9.17
N SER A 48 0.49 8.13 10.31
CA SER A 48 -0.98 8.14 10.50
C SER A 48 -1.40 8.83 11.78
N ARG A 49 -0.46 9.38 12.54
CA ARG A 49 -0.67 9.96 13.87
C ARG A 49 -0.59 11.50 13.82
N ASN A 50 0.13 12.06 12.84
CA ASN A 50 0.23 13.49 12.59
C ASN A 50 -0.92 14.00 11.69
N THR A 51 -2.04 14.41 12.30
CA THR A 51 -3.22 14.89 11.57
C THR A 51 -2.94 16.12 10.69
N THR A 52 -2.10 17.05 11.14
CA THR A 52 -1.73 18.25 10.36
C THR A 52 -1.01 17.90 9.06
N ALA A 53 -0.14 16.90 9.09
CA ALA A 53 0.52 16.39 7.89
C ALA A 53 -0.49 15.72 6.95
N LEU A 54 -1.38 14.89 7.49
CA LEU A 54 -2.43 14.23 6.70
C LEU A 54 -3.37 15.23 6.03
N ASP A 55 -3.81 16.26 6.75
CA ASP A 55 -4.67 17.32 6.20
C ASP A 55 -3.97 18.07 5.06
N SER A 56 -2.65 18.28 5.18
CA SER A 56 -1.86 18.94 4.15
C SER A 56 -1.76 18.09 2.89
N ILE A 57 -1.50 16.78 3.05
CA ILE A 57 -1.49 15.81 1.94
C ILE A 57 -2.85 15.77 1.23
N GLU A 58 -3.94 15.73 2.00
CA GLU A 58 -5.29 15.70 1.45
C GLU A 58 -5.66 17.00 0.72
N ARG A 59 -5.25 18.15 1.24
CA ARG A 59 -5.39 19.43 0.51
C ARG A 59 -4.62 19.41 -0.80
N ALA A 60 -3.37 18.96 -0.79
CA ALA A 60 -2.55 18.87 -2.00
C ALA A 60 -3.18 17.94 -3.06
N ALA A 61 -3.70 16.79 -2.64
CA ALA A 61 -4.38 15.86 -3.55
C ALA A 61 -5.64 16.45 -4.20
N ARG A 62 -6.37 17.35 -3.49
CA ARG A 62 -7.55 18.05 -4.04
C ARG A 62 -7.21 19.13 -5.07
N LEU A 63 -5.95 19.58 -5.15
CA LEU A 63 -5.52 20.57 -6.14
C LEU A 63 -5.28 19.93 -7.53
N GLY A 64 -5.16 18.60 -7.60
CA GLY A 64 -5.02 17.88 -8.86
C GLY A 64 -6.29 17.94 -9.69
N ARG A 65 -6.18 18.36 -10.95
CA ARG A 65 -7.31 18.31 -11.90
C ARG A 65 -7.64 16.83 -12.17
N ASP A 66 -8.91 16.46 -12.05
CA ASP A 66 -9.46 15.11 -12.33
C ASP A 66 -8.97 13.94 -11.44
N ALA A 67 -8.23 14.22 -10.36
CA ALA A 67 -7.81 13.23 -9.36
C ALA A 67 -8.64 13.35 -8.08
N THR A 68 -9.22 12.23 -7.61
CA THR A 68 -10.11 12.23 -6.44
C THR A 68 -9.70 11.18 -5.43
N ILE A 69 -9.53 11.58 -4.16
CA ILE A 69 -9.41 10.62 -3.05
C ILE A 69 -10.76 9.91 -2.87
N VAL A 70 -10.81 8.61 -3.19
CA VAL A 70 -12.03 7.78 -3.07
C VAL A 70 -12.09 7.02 -1.74
N ASN A 71 -10.93 6.78 -1.11
CA ASN A 71 -10.81 6.13 0.19
C ASN A 71 -9.58 6.60 0.96
N LYS A 72 -9.68 6.54 2.29
CA LYS A 72 -8.56 6.70 3.23
C LYS A 72 -8.65 5.57 4.26
N PHE A 73 -7.58 4.80 4.39
CA PHE A 73 -7.45 3.75 5.40
C PHE A 73 -6.32 4.12 6.35
N GLU A 74 -6.63 4.32 7.63
CA GLU A 74 -5.68 4.63 8.68
C GLU A 74 -5.38 3.39 9.54
N ASP A 75 -4.13 2.94 9.50
CA ASP A 75 -3.60 1.87 10.35
C ASP A 75 -2.71 2.50 11.43
N ARG A 76 -3.35 2.96 12.51
CA ARG A 76 -2.68 3.65 13.63
C ARG A 76 -1.68 2.78 14.38
N PRO A 77 -1.97 1.50 14.69
CA PRO A 77 -0.99 0.59 15.29
C PRO A 77 0.29 0.51 14.46
N TYR A 78 0.16 0.39 13.14
CA TYR A 78 1.30 0.30 12.22
C TYR A 78 1.86 1.67 11.75
N ASN A 79 1.32 2.78 12.26
CA ASN A 79 1.64 4.16 11.88
C ASN A 79 1.65 4.39 10.37
N ARG A 80 0.60 3.93 9.68
CA ARG A 80 0.52 3.99 8.23
C ARG A 80 -0.85 4.45 7.78
N VAL A 81 -0.89 5.33 6.79
CA VAL A 81 -2.13 5.67 6.07
C VAL A 81 -2.00 5.20 4.63
N ARG A 82 -3.11 4.73 4.06
CA ARG A 82 -3.26 4.58 2.61
C ARG A 82 -4.35 5.51 2.12
N TYR A 83 -4.01 6.30 1.11
CA TYR A 83 -4.97 7.00 0.26
C TYR A 83 -5.18 6.19 -1.01
N THR A 84 -6.44 6.04 -1.39
CA THR A 84 -6.84 5.50 -2.67
C THR A 84 -7.37 6.66 -3.50
N ILE A 85 -6.64 7.01 -4.55
CA ILE A 85 -6.89 8.17 -5.43
C ILE A 85 -7.24 7.62 -6.81
N ALA A 86 -8.32 8.08 -7.41
CA ALA A 86 -8.73 7.66 -8.74
C ALA A 86 -8.68 8.82 -9.75
N THR A 87 -8.27 8.52 -10.99
CA THR A 87 -8.18 9.49 -12.10
C THR A 87 -8.43 8.80 -13.44
N LEU A 88 -8.83 9.58 -14.45
CA LEU A 88 -9.13 9.14 -15.82
C LEU A 88 -7.93 9.24 -16.78
N GLU A 89 -6.75 9.63 -16.30
CA GLU A 89 -5.53 9.78 -17.10
C GLU A 89 -4.90 8.42 -17.53
N GLU A 90 -3.64 8.41 -18.00
CA GLU A 90 -2.86 7.20 -18.29
C GLU A 90 -1.86 6.85 -17.17
N ALA A 91 -1.89 5.61 -16.65
CA ALA A 91 -1.17 5.30 -15.40
C ALA A 91 0.33 5.41 -15.58
N ALA A 92 0.85 5.02 -16.74
CA ALA A 92 2.27 5.14 -17.03
C ALA A 92 2.72 6.60 -17.12
N ALA A 93 1.90 7.48 -17.70
CA ALA A 93 2.18 8.91 -17.76
C ALA A 93 2.12 9.54 -16.36
N VAL A 94 1.08 9.23 -15.57
CA VAL A 94 0.94 9.71 -14.19
C VAL A 94 2.08 9.20 -13.30
N ALA A 95 2.43 7.90 -13.36
CA ALA A 95 3.56 7.37 -12.59
C ALA A 95 4.87 8.08 -12.97
N LYS A 96 5.13 8.33 -14.25
CA LYS A 96 6.34 9.02 -14.71
C LYS A 96 6.36 10.50 -14.32
N LEU A 97 5.25 11.21 -14.49
CA LEU A 97 5.12 12.61 -14.07
C LEU A 97 5.32 12.71 -12.56
N VAL A 98 4.61 11.88 -11.80
CA VAL A 98 4.76 11.83 -10.35
C VAL A 98 6.19 11.43 -9.98
N ALA A 99 6.79 10.45 -10.64
CA ALA A 99 8.17 10.05 -10.38
C ALA A 99 9.19 11.10 -10.78
N SER A 100 8.93 11.98 -11.75
CA SER A 100 9.81 13.09 -12.13
C SER A 100 9.66 14.28 -11.17
N ASP A 101 8.43 14.66 -10.84
CA ASP A 101 8.12 15.69 -9.85
C ASP A 101 8.66 15.30 -8.47
N ILE A 102 8.39 14.07 -8.07
CA ILE A 102 8.95 13.48 -6.85
C ILE A 102 10.45 13.24 -7.04
N GLY A 103 10.91 12.86 -8.23
CA GLY A 103 12.28 12.48 -8.58
C GLY A 103 13.33 13.55 -8.34
N ASN A 104 12.95 14.80 -8.52
CA ASN A 104 13.75 15.93 -8.09
C ASN A 104 13.99 15.96 -6.56
N GLU A 105 13.25 15.15 -5.79
CA GLU A 105 13.26 15.12 -4.33
C GLU A 105 13.26 13.72 -3.63
N LEU A 106 12.93 12.59 -4.30
CA LEU A 106 12.83 11.19 -3.79
C LEU A 106 13.08 10.13 -4.92
N HIS A 107 13.26 8.85 -4.54
CA HIS A 107 13.91 7.81 -5.37
C HIS A 107 12.99 6.71 -5.93
N ALA A 108 12.98 6.44 -7.26
CA ALA A 108 12.24 5.32 -7.92
C ALA A 108 13.15 4.14 -8.38
N HIS A 109 12.61 2.95 -8.71
CA HIS A 109 13.38 1.71 -8.94
C HIS A 109 13.34 1.13 -10.40
N PRO A 110 14.50 0.84 -11.05
CA PRO A 110 14.60 0.71 -12.52
C PRO A 110 14.19 -0.61 -13.18
N GLU A 111 14.19 -1.73 -12.47
CA GLU A 111 14.23 -3.06 -13.14
C GLU A 111 12.88 -3.78 -13.34
N ASN A 112 11.73 -3.08 -13.38
CA ASN A 112 10.39 -3.69 -13.48
C ASN A 112 10.15 -4.84 -12.47
N LYS A 113 10.85 -4.83 -11.33
CA LYS A 113 10.74 -5.85 -10.29
C LYS A 113 9.40 -5.73 -9.56
N ALA A 114 8.89 -6.86 -9.10
CA ALA A 114 7.75 -6.86 -8.19
C ALA A 114 8.10 -6.08 -6.90
N LEU A 115 7.13 -5.31 -6.38
CA LEU A 115 7.32 -4.44 -5.22
C LEU A 115 7.86 -5.19 -3.99
N ASP A 116 7.50 -6.47 -3.80
CA ASP A 116 8.00 -7.24 -2.67
C ASP A 116 9.47 -7.65 -2.82
N VAL A 117 9.97 -7.82 -4.04
CA VAL A 117 11.39 -8.07 -4.31
C VAL A 117 12.20 -6.82 -3.95
N ILE A 118 11.78 -5.66 -4.47
CA ILE A 118 12.39 -4.36 -4.17
C ILE A 118 12.42 -4.11 -2.65
N ARG A 119 11.29 -4.35 -1.97
CA ARG A 119 11.20 -4.24 -0.50
C ARG A 119 12.18 -5.17 0.22
N ARG A 120 12.44 -6.39 -0.28
CA ARG A 120 13.42 -7.31 0.33
C ARG A 120 14.85 -6.82 0.13
N GLU A 121 15.20 -6.41 -1.09
CA GLU A 121 16.53 -5.88 -1.43
C GLU A 121 16.87 -4.64 -0.58
N LEU A 122 15.89 -3.78 -0.33
CA LEU A 122 16.03 -2.59 0.52
C LEU A 122 15.92 -2.87 2.03
N GLY A 123 15.78 -4.14 2.43
CA GLY A 123 15.64 -4.52 3.84
C GLY A 123 14.38 -3.97 4.53
N TYR A 124 13.31 -3.69 3.77
CA TYR A 124 12.01 -3.25 4.30
C TYR A 124 11.43 -4.31 5.23
N TYR A 125 11.50 -5.58 4.83
CA TYR A 125 11.11 -6.72 5.65
C TYR A 125 12.26 -7.19 6.54
N LYS A 126 12.99 -6.28 7.20
CA LYS A 126 13.82 -6.64 8.35
C LYS A 126 13.06 -6.16 9.59
N PRO A 127 12.73 -7.06 10.54
CA PRO A 127 12.06 -6.62 11.75
C PRO A 127 12.96 -5.68 12.55
N ASN A 128 12.36 -4.80 13.35
CA ASN A 128 13.11 -4.03 14.34
C ASN A 128 13.70 -4.96 15.43
N PHE A 129 14.44 -4.38 16.38
CA PHE A 129 15.07 -5.12 17.49
C PHE A 129 14.08 -6.02 18.26
N MET A 130 12.80 -5.66 18.31
CA MET A 130 11.75 -6.45 18.97
C MET A 130 11.13 -7.56 18.10
N GLY A 131 11.57 -7.74 16.85
CA GLY A 131 11.07 -8.83 16.00
C GLY A 131 9.64 -8.63 15.46
N SER A 132 8.92 -7.60 15.91
CA SER A 132 7.46 -7.47 15.77
C SER A 132 6.99 -6.30 14.91
N GLN A 133 7.81 -5.24 14.75
CA GLN A 133 7.43 -4.09 13.90
C GLN A 133 8.32 -4.00 12.67
N TRP A 134 7.68 -3.98 11.50
CA TRP A 134 8.35 -3.76 10.22
C TRP A 134 8.45 -2.25 9.94
N VAL A 135 9.20 -1.55 10.79
CA VAL A 135 9.57 -0.13 10.58
C VAL A 135 10.54 0.01 9.38
N GLY A 136 11.03 -1.15 8.93
CA GLY A 136 12.08 -1.37 7.96
C GLY A 136 13.41 -0.82 8.46
N CYS A 137 14.49 -1.39 7.93
CA CYS A 137 15.85 -0.97 8.25
C CYS A 137 16.04 0.56 8.19
N ALA A 138 16.97 1.09 9.01
CA ALA A 138 17.56 2.40 8.73
C ALA A 138 18.08 2.35 7.30
N LEU A 139 17.53 3.20 6.42
CA LEU A 139 18.00 3.24 5.04
C LEU A 139 19.49 3.57 5.06
N PRO A 140 20.32 2.89 4.23
CA PRO A 140 21.72 3.24 4.14
C PRO A 140 21.84 4.70 3.66
N ASP A 141 22.89 5.40 4.06
CA ASP A 141 23.12 6.78 3.63
C ASP A 141 23.36 6.89 2.11
N VAL A 142 23.78 5.78 1.49
CA VAL A 142 23.93 5.60 0.05
C VAL A 142 23.17 4.35 -0.38
N LEU A 143 22.33 4.47 -1.40
CA LEU A 143 21.56 3.35 -1.92
C LEU A 143 22.49 2.29 -2.55
N PRO A 144 22.18 0.99 -2.37
CA PRO A 144 22.96 -0.10 -2.96
C PRO A 144 22.78 -0.20 -4.49
N MET A 145 21.88 0.59 -5.05
CA MET A 145 21.54 0.65 -6.47
C MET A 145 21.23 2.10 -6.86
N THR A 146 21.51 2.47 -8.10
CA THR A 146 21.13 3.78 -8.64
C THR A 146 19.61 3.83 -8.81
N PRO A 147 18.93 4.88 -8.30
CA PRO A 147 17.51 5.04 -8.55
C PRO A 147 17.24 5.50 -9.99
N ASP A 148 16.03 5.32 -10.50
CA ASP A 148 15.62 5.90 -11.79
C ASP A 148 15.71 7.42 -11.78
N GLU A 149 15.30 8.01 -10.66
CA GLU A 149 15.17 9.44 -10.44
C GLU A 149 15.69 9.80 -9.05
N GLY A 150 16.30 10.97 -8.93
CA GLY A 150 16.87 11.49 -7.67
C GLY A 150 18.30 11.03 -7.36
N PRO A 151 18.89 11.52 -6.25
CA PRO A 151 20.28 11.24 -5.91
C PRO A 151 20.49 9.82 -5.38
N VAL A 152 21.72 9.32 -5.35
CA VAL A 152 22.04 8.04 -4.68
C VAL A 152 22.13 8.17 -3.15
N ASN A 153 22.25 9.40 -2.64
CA ASN A 153 22.36 9.70 -1.21
C ASN A 153 20.98 9.87 -0.57
N VAL A 154 20.71 9.11 0.49
CA VAL A 154 19.42 9.12 1.17
C VAL A 154 19.36 10.21 2.23
N ASN A 155 18.44 11.15 2.09
CA ASN A 155 18.10 12.06 3.18
C ASN A 155 17.32 11.30 4.26
N ARG A 156 17.90 11.09 5.45
CA ARG A 156 17.26 10.32 6.54
C ARG A 156 15.89 10.85 7.00
N ALA A 157 15.59 12.13 6.79
CA ALA A 157 14.29 12.71 7.14
C ALA A 157 13.20 12.40 6.11
N ARG A 158 13.57 12.13 4.85
CA ARG A 158 12.65 11.92 3.70
C ARG A 158 12.64 10.48 3.18
N GLY A 159 13.74 9.76 3.39
CA GLY A 159 13.90 8.36 2.98
C GLY A 159 13.82 8.13 1.48
N ILE A 160 13.05 7.11 1.08
CA ILE A 160 12.89 6.66 -0.31
C ILE A 160 11.41 6.50 -0.67
N THR A 161 11.10 6.61 -1.97
CA THR A 161 9.73 6.48 -2.47
C THR A 161 9.61 5.49 -3.61
N ALA A 162 9.19 4.26 -3.33
CA ALA A 162 8.96 3.30 -4.40
C ALA A 162 7.67 3.65 -5.17
N ILE A 163 7.81 3.86 -6.48
CA ILE A 163 6.71 4.10 -7.42
C ILE A 163 6.64 2.93 -8.39
N GLY A 164 5.44 2.40 -8.64
CA GLY A 164 5.26 1.35 -9.62
C GLY A 164 3.81 1.14 -10.02
N ALA A 165 3.60 0.40 -11.11
CA ALA A 165 2.28 0.00 -11.58
C ALA A 165 2.10 -1.52 -11.48
N SER A 166 0.90 -1.98 -11.14
CA SER A 166 0.58 -3.41 -11.18
C SER A 166 -0.88 -3.66 -11.60
N PRO A 167 -1.25 -4.92 -11.88
CA PRO A 167 -2.65 -5.32 -11.88
C PRO A 167 -3.33 -5.01 -10.54
N TRP A 168 -4.67 -5.10 -10.52
CA TRP A 168 -5.46 -4.88 -9.31
C TRP A 168 -5.07 -5.84 -8.19
N ILE A 169 -4.87 -5.30 -6.98
CA ILE A 169 -4.50 -6.08 -5.79
C ILE A 169 -5.45 -5.77 -4.64
N ASP A 170 -6.09 -6.81 -4.13
CA ASP A 170 -6.88 -6.70 -2.91
C ASP A 170 -5.97 -6.84 -1.69
N THR A 171 -6.32 -6.12 -0.63
CA THR A 171 -5.59 -6.17 0.64
C THR A 171 -6.55 -6.58 1.74
N PHE A 172 -6.28 -7.75 2.31
CA PHE A 172 -7.18 -8.44 3.23
C PHE A 172 -6.42 -8.90 4.47
N ASN A 173 -6.93 -8.54 5.62
CA ASN A 173 -6.27 -8.69 6.90
C ASN A 173 -7.03 -9.70 7.75
N ILE A 174 -6.30 -10.59 8.44
CA ILE A 174 -6.87 -11.68 9.23
C ILE A 174 -6.31 -11.60 10.67
N PRO A 175 -7.09 -11.09 11.64
CA PRO A 175 -6.65 -10.96 13.03
C PRO A 175 -6.68 -12.30 13.78
N PHE A 176 -5.74 -12.45 14.72
CA PHE A 176 -5.66 -13.55 15.67
C PHE A 176 -5.80 -13.00 17.08
N LEU A 177 -6.61 -13.68 17.90
CA LEU A 177 -6.66 -13.45 19.34
C LEU A 177 -5.50 -14.20 20.00
N SER A 178 -4.28 -13.73 19.75
CA SER A 178 -3.05 -14.36 20.22
C SER A 178 -1.87 -13.37 20.17
N THR A 179 -0.97 -13.49 21.13
CA THR A 179 0.33 -12.82 21.15
C THR A 179 1.46 -13.69 20.57
N ASP A 180 1.17 -14.93 20.18
CA ASP A 180 2.15 -15.87 19.63
C ASP A 180 2.47 -15.56 18.17
N ILE A 181 3.22 -14.48 17.97
CA ILE A 181 3.67 -14.02 16.66
C ILE A 181 4.54 -15.07 15.95
N ALA A 182 5.25 -15.93 16.69
CA ALA A 182 6.11 -16.95 16.11
C ALA A 182 5.28 -18.01 15.39
N THR A 183 4.21 -18.50 16.03
CA THR A 183 3.28 -19.45 15.43
C THR A 183 2.50 -18.81 14.29
N VAL A 184 1.97 -17.60 14.48
CA VAL A 184 1.25 -16.90 13.41
C VAL A 184 2.16 -16.61 12.20
N LYS A 185 3.46 -16.32 12.40
CA LYS A 185 4.45 -16.23 11.31
C LYS A 185 4.62 -17.53 10.54
N ARG A 186 4.62 -18.69 11.22
CA ARG A 186 4.68 -20.01 10.55
C ARG A 186 3.43 -20.24 9.71
N ILE A 187 2.25 -19.91 10.24
CA ILE A 187 0.97 -19.97 9.51
C ILE A 187 1.01 -19.02 8.30
N ALA A 188 1.41 -17.76 8.48
CA ALA A 188 1.55 -16.80 7.39
C ALA A 188 2.46 -17.33 6.28
N ARG A 189 3.61 -17.92 6.63
CA ARG A 189 4.51 -18.53 5.66
C ARG A 189 3.83 -19.65 4.89
N SER A 190 3.16 -20.59 5.58
CA SER A 190 2.54 -21.77 4.93
C SER A 190 1.35 -21.43 4.04
N VAL A 191 0.68 -20.29 4.24
CA VAL A 191 -0.40 -19.84 3.35
C VAL A 191 0.10 -18.97 2.18
N SER A 192 1.29 -18.38 2.28
CA SER A 192 1.87 -17.54 1.22
C SER A 192 2.37 -18.35 0.02
N ALA A 193 2.31 -17.78 -1.18
CA ALA A 193 2.84 -18.42 -2.39
C ALA A 193 4.33 -18.76 -2.25
N ARG A 194 5.11 -17.87 -1.64
CA ARG A 194 6.55 -18.08 -1.41
C ARG A 194 6.84 -19.24 -0.45
N GLY A 195 5.93 -19.54 0.48
CA GLY A 195 6.03 -20.69 1.38
C GLY A 195 5.40 -21.97 0.84
N GLY A 196 5.02 -22.00 -0.44
CA GLY A 196 4.37 -23.17 -1.07
C GLY A 196 2.87 -23.26 -0.81
N GLY A 197 2.25 -22.20 -0.29
CA GLY A 197 0.82 -22.12 0.00
C GLY A 197 -0.02 -21.73 -1.22
N LEU A 198 -0.96 -20.81 -1.00
CA LEU A 198 -1.88 -20.37 -2.04
C LEU A 198 -1.14 -19.54 -3.11
N PRO A 199 -1.37 -19.80 -4.41
CA PRO A 199 -0.72 -19.04 -5.48
C PRO A 199 -1.17 -17.58 -5.41
N SER A 200 -0.33 -16.65 -5.88
CA SER A 200 -0.64 -15.21 -5.92
C SER A 200 -0.96 -14.54 -4.57
N VAL A 201 -0.74 -15.23 -3.43
CA VAL A 201 -0.87 -14.64 -2.10
C VAL A 201 0.49 -14.24 -1.58
N GLN A 202 0.65 -12.96 -1.29
CA GLN A 202 1.72 -12.45 -0.44
C GLN A 202 1.14 -12.04 0.90
N ASN A 203 1.92 -12.11 1.97
CA ASN A 203 1.46 -11.65 3.27
C ASN A 203 2.61 -11.18 4.16
N LEU A 204 2.20 -10.55 5.26
CA LEU A 204 3.04 -10.15 6.38
C LEU A 204 2.32 -10.56 7.66
N CYS A 205 3.09 -11.02 8.64
CA CYS A 205 2.61 -11.18 10.00
C CYS A 205 3.03 -9.94 10.80
N LEU A 206 2.06 -9.25 11.39
CA LEU A 206 2.23 -7.98 12.08
C LEU A 206 1.75 -8.12 13.52
N ASP A 207 2.49 -7.55 14.45
CA ASP A 207 1.95 -7.21 15.76
C ASP A 207 1.04 -5.97 15.58
N HIS A 208 -0.24 -6.12 15.88
CA HIS A 208 -1.26 -5.09 15.69
C HIS A 208 -1.70 -4.45 17.02
N GLY A 209 -0.92 -4.64 18.09
CA GLY A 209 -1.23 -4.09 19.41
C GLY A 209 -2.36 -4.83 20.12
N ASP A 210 -2.62 -4.45 21.37
CA ASP A 210 -3.75 -4.96 22.18
C ASP A 210 -3.87 -6.50 22.25
N GLY A 211 -2.73 -7.19 22.20
CA GLY A 211 -2.68 -8.65 22.24
C GLY A 211 -3.11 -9.33 20.94
N CYS A 212 -3.21 -8.58 19.84
CA CYS A 212 -3.60 -9.04 18.53
C CYS A 212 -2.40 -9.15 17.59
N VAL A 213 -2.27 -10.30 16.95
CA VAL A 213 -1.35 -10.51 15.81
C VAL A 213 -2.19 -10.68 14.56
N GLU A 214 -1.76 -10.10 13.45
CA GLU A 214 -2.53 -10.12 12.20
C GLU A 214 -1.70 -10.67 11.05
N ILE A 215 -2.35 -11.44 10.17
CA ILE A 215 -1.82 -11.75 8.85
C ILE A 215 -2.42 -10.77 7.84
N ALA A 216 -1.64 -9.76 7.45
CA ALA A 216 -1.98 -8.82 6.40
C ALA A 216 -1.63 -9.42 5.03
N CYS A 217 -2.64 -9.69 4.20
CA CYS A 217 -2.48 -10.35 2.90
C CYS A 217 -2.62 -9.34 1.75
N MET A 218 -1.77 -9.52 0.73
CA MET A 218 -1.93 -8.94 -0.59
C MET A 218 -2.31 -10.05 -1.57
N LEU A 219 -3.52 -9.98 -2.12
CA LEU A 219 -4.05 -10.91 -3.11
C LEU A 219 -3.70 -10.37 -4.50
N LEU A 220 -2.65 -10.92 -5.12
CA LEU A 220 -2.12 -10.40 -6.38
C LEU A 220 -3.00 -10.74 -7.60
N ASP A 221 -3.82 -11.78 -7.48
CA ASP A 221 -4.83 -12.17 -8.45
C ASP A 221 -6.13 -12.58 -7.73
N PRO A 222 -6.94 -11.61 -7.27
CA PRO A 222 -8.12 -11.88 -6.45
C PRO A 222 -9.23 -12.63 -7.21
N LYS A 223 -9.14 -12.74 -8.54
CA LYS A 223 -10.05 -13.57 -9.34
C LYS A 223 -9.70 -15.05 -9.23
N ARG A 224 -8.43 -15.38 -8.97
CA ARG A 224 -7.95 -16.74 -8.80
C ARG A 224 -7.97 -17.18 -7.34
N VAL A 225 -7.54 -16.30 -6.43
CA VAL A 225 -7.51 -16.57 -4.98
C VAL A 225 -8.15 -15.41 -4.24
N GLY A 226 -9.41 -15.62 -3.81
CA GLY A 226 -10.18 -14.67 -3.03
C GLY A 226 -9.88 -14.72 -1.53
N ALA A 227 -10.38 -13.71 -0.82
CA ALA A 227 -10.21 -13.57 0.63
C ALA A 227 -10.85 -14.73 1.42
N ASP A 228 -11.97 -15.27 0.92
CA ASP A 228 -12.68 -16.43 1.47
C ASP A 228 -11.78 -17.67 1.53
N LEU A 229 -11.06 -17.96 0.44
CA LEU A 229 -10.14 -19.10 0.38
C LEU A 229 -8.94 -18.91 1.31
N VAL A 230 -8.38 -17.69 1.37
CA VAL A 230 -7.28 -17.37 2.28
C VAL A 230 -7.72 -17.50 3.74
N GLU A 231 -8.87 -16.92 4.08
CA GLU A 231 -9.42 -16.97 5.45
C GLU A 231 -9.72 -18.41 5.87
N ALA A 232 -10.33 -19.22 4.99
CA ALA A 232 -10.59 -20.63 5.26
C ALA A 232 -9.30 -21.43 5.49
N ARG A 233 -8.26 -21.19 4.68
CA ARG A 233 -6.96 -21.85 4.83
C ARG A 233 -6.27 -21.46 6.13
N VAL A 234 -6.31 -20.17 6.49
CA VAL A 234 -5.74 -19.68 7.75
C VAL A 234 -6.46 -20.27 8.95
N LYS A 235 -7.81 -20.24 8.95
CA LYS A 235 -8.63 -20.82 10.03
C LYS A 235 -8.35 -22.31 10.25
N LEU A 236 -8.22 -23.07 9.15
CA LEU A 236 -7.91 -24.50 9.23
C LEU A 236 -6.56 -24.77 9.93
N ILE A 237 -5.49 -24.08 9.52
CA ILE A 237 -4.15 -24.28 10.10
C ILE A 237 -4.10 -23.74 11.53
N ALA A 238 -4.73 -22.59 11.79
CA ALA A 238 -4.81 -22.01 13.12
C ALA A 238 -5.50 -22.95 14.13
N ALA A 239 -6.59 -23.62 13.71
CA ALA A 239 -7.28 -24.60 14.55
C ALA A 239 -6.38 -25.79 14.92
N GLN A 240 -5.50 -26.24 14.02
CA GLN A 240 -4.51 -27.30 14.30
C GLN A 240 -3.46 -26.87 15.33
N GLU A 241 -3.14 -25.58 15.37
CA GLU A 241 -2.22 -24.96 16.34
C GLU A 241 -2.95 -24.47 17.61
N GLY A 242 -4.27 -24.70 17.73
CA GLY A 242 -5.08 -24.24 18.87
C GLY A 242 -5.29 -22.73 18.95
N LEU A 243 -5.07 -21.99 17.85
CA LEU A 243 -5.22 -20.54 17.78
C LEU A 243 -6.62 -20.12 17.30
N LYS A 244 -7.17 -19.07 17.92
CA LYS A 244 -8.44 -18.47 17.53
C LYS A 244 -8.22 -17.33 16.54
N VAL A 245 -8.95 -17.38 15.42
CA VAL A 245 -8.90 -16.40 14.34
C VAL A 245 -10.22 -15.62 14.31
N GLU A 246 -10.13 -14.31 14.13
CA GLU A 246 -11.30 -13.44 13.99
C GLU A 246 -11.79 -13.37 12.53
N LYS A 247 -12.84 -12.59 12.31
CA LYS A 247 -13.32 -12.33 10.95
C LYS A 247 -12.34 -11.41 10.24
N GLY A 248 -11.84 -11.84 9.08
CA GLY A 248 -10.98 -11.00 8.27
C GLY A 248 -11.72 -9.82 7.63
N TYR A 249 -10.97 -8.79 7.24
CA TYR A 249 -11.52 -7.58 6.65
C TYR A 249 -10.66 -7.05 5.50
N PHE A 250 -11.30 -6.46 4.50
CA PHE A 250 -10.57 -5.72 3.47
C PHE A 250 -10.17 -4.36 4.01
N THR A 251 -8.95 -3.92 3.70
CA THR A 251 -8.52 -2.58 4.08
C THR A 251 -8.96 -1.52 3.07
N ASP A 252 -9.37 -1.93 1.86
CA ASP A 252 -9.80 -1.04 0.78
C ASP A 252 -11.13 -1.48 0.17
N PHE A 253 -11.71 -0.63 -0.67
CA PHE A 253 -12.88 -0.97 -1.47
C PHE A 253 -12.53 -1.90 -2.64
N SER A 254 -13.53 -2.65 -3.11
CA SER A 254 -13.40 -3.44 -4.32
C SER A 254 -13.24 -2.54 -5.55
N GLN A 255 -12.76 -3.14 -6.64
CA GLN A 255 -12.59 -2.44 -7.93
C GLN A 255 -13.89 -1.74 -8.38
N ASP A 256 -15.03 -2.45 -8.32
CA ASP A 256 -16.32 -1.91 -8.77
C ASP A 256 -16.80 -0.79 -7.84
N MET A 257 -16.62 -0.92 -6.52
CA MET A 257 -16.94 0.13 -5.54
C MET A 257 -16.11 1.40 -5.75
N ILE A 258 -14.84 1.28 -6.12
CA ILE A 258 -13.97 2.44 -6.40
C ILE A 258 -14.45 3.21 -7.62
N VAL A 259 -14.84 2.50 -8.69
CA VAL A 259 -15.41 3.12 -9.89
C VAL A 259 -16.70 3.87 -9.55
N GLU A 260 -17.62 3.23 -8.83
CA GLU A 260 -18.88 3.83 -8.42
C GLU A 260 -18.68 5.07 -7.56
N ARG A 261 -17.77 5.00 -6.57
CA ARG A 261 -17.43 6.13 -5.71
C ARG A 261 -16.80 7.27 -6.48
N TYR A 262 -15.85 6.98 -7.37
CA TYR A 262 -15.23 7.98 -8.23
C TYR A 262 -16.28 8.71 -9.06
N ILE A 263 -17.12 7.96 -9.80
CA ILE A 263 -18.19 8.53 -10.64
C ILE A 263 -19.10 9.41 -9.80
N LYS A 264 -19.49 8.95 -8.61
CA LYS A 264 -20.35 9.72 -7.71
C LYS A 264 -19.70 11.03 -7.27
N LEU A 265 -18.41 11.02 -6.92
CA LEU A 265 -17.71 12.21 -6.45
C LEU A 265 -17.50 13.24 -7.57
N VAL A 266 -17.12 12.81 -8.78
CA VAL A 266 -16.86 13.73 -9.91
C VAL A 266 -18.13 14.14 -10.68
N SER A 267 -19.31 13.66 -10.28
CA SER A 267 -20.60 14.09 -10.84
C SER A 267 -21.31 15.12 -9.96
N VAL A 268 -20.74 15.45 -8.79
CA VAL A 268 -21.27 16.44 -7.84
C VAL A 268 -20.58 17.80 -8.00
N ASP A 269 -19.48 17.85 -8.75
CA ASP A 269 -18.80 19.07 -9.24
C ASP A 269 -19.29 19.44 -10.65
#